data_AF-A0A972IUU7-F1
#
_entry.id   AF-A0A972IUU7-F1
#
_cell.length_a   1.000
_cell.length_b   1.000
_cell.length_c   1.000
_cell.angle_alpha   90.00
_cell.angle_beta   90.00
_cell.angle_gamma   90.00
#
_symmetry.space_group_name_H-M   'P 1'
#
loop_
_entity.id
_entity.type
_entity.pdbx_description
1 polymer ?
#
loop_
_entity_poly.entity_id
_entity_poly.type
_entity_poly.pdbx_seq_one_letter_code
_entity_poly.pdbx_strand_id
1 'polypeptide(L)'
;MEKLKMKSKDMINENIKKIGKLFPNVITEIKDEEGNIVRAIDFELLQQELSDEIIEGNKERYQLTWPGKKEAIVTAGTPIDKTLRPVKEDSLNWETTENLYIEGDNLEVLKLLQESYLNKIKCIYIDIILQRLIQFNY
;
A
#
# COMPACT_ATOMS: atom_id res chain seq x y z
N MET A 1 17.23 12.93 21.19
CA MET A 1 16.29 13.29 20.10
C MET A 1 15.96 12.01 19.35
N GLU A 2 14.72 11.55 19.39
CA GLU A 2 14.26 10.47 18.51
C GLU A 2 14.37 10.95 17.05
N LYS A 3 15.09 10.19 16.22
CA LYS A 3 15.16 10.46 14.78
C LYS A 3 13.79 10.19 14.17
N LEU A 4 13.07 11.26 13.78
CA LEU A 4 11.87 11.16 12.96
C LEU A 4 12.20 10.36 11.70
N LYS A 5 11.58 9.19 11.54
CA LYS A 5 11.68 8.41 10.31
C LYS A 5 10.87 9.14 9.23
N MET A 6 11.54 9.88 8.35
CA MET A 6 10.98 10.66 7.24
C MET A 6 10.52 9.76 6.06
N LYS A 7 9.97 8.58 6.34
CA LYS A 7 9.45 7.65 5.33
C LYS A 7 7.99 7.38 5.64
N SER A 8 7.15 7.27 4.62
CA SER A 8 5.77 6.84 4.81
C SER A 8 5.71 5.47 5.47
N LYS A 9 4.58 5.15 6.13
CA LYS A 9 4.39 3.87 6.80
C LYS A 9 4.55 2.72 5.81
N ASP A 10 5.38 1.76 6.19
CA ASP A 10 5.50 0.50 5.49
C ASP A 10 4.27 -0.36 5.82
N MET A 11 3.40 -0.52 4.83
CA MET A 11 2.12 -1.20 4.99
C MET A 11 2.29 -2.70 5.25
N ILE A 12 3.40 -3.30 4.77
CA ILE A 12 3.75 -4.70 5.04
C ILE A 12 4.08 -4.84 6.52
N ASN A 13 4.93 -3.96 7.04
CA ASN A 13 5.28 -3.94 8.46
C ASN A 13 4.08 -3.64 9.38
N GLU A 14 3.14 -2.78 8.96
CA GLU A 14 1.90 -2.57 9.73
C GLU A 14 1.01 -3.81 9.74
N ASN A 15 0.89 -4.51 8.61
CA ASN A 15 0.12 -5.75 8.54
C ASN A 15 0.75 -6.84 9.41
N ILE A 16 2.08 -6.97 9.41
CA ILE A 16 2.80 -7.88 10.31
C ILE A 16 2.51 -7.53 11.77
N LYS A 17 2.52 -6.24 12.14
CA LYS A 17 2.18 -5.81 13.51
C LYS A 17 0.72 -6.11 13.88
N LYS A 18 -0.23 -5.93 12.95
CA LYS A 18 -1.65 -6.25 13.19
C LYS A 18 -1.83 -7.75 13.39
N ILE A 19 -1.22 -8.58 12.55
CA ILE A 19 -1.27 -10.04 12.67
C ILE A 19 -0.60 -10.48 13.98
N GLY A 20 0.56 -9.93 14.32
CA GLY A 20 1.24 -10.25 15.58
C GLY A 20 0.49 -9.84 16.86
N LYS A 21 -0.45 -8.88 16.77
CA LYS A 21 -1.36 -8.56 17.89
C LYS A 21 -2.47 -9.61 18.04
N LEU A 22 -2.91 -10.21 16.95
CA LEU A 22 -4.00 -11.19 16.93
C LEU A 22 -3.46 -12.60 17.21
N PHE A 23 -2.33 -12.96 16.61
CA PHE A 23 -1.69 -14.27 16.66
C PHE A 23 -0.20 -14.12 17.00
N PRO A 24 0.15 -13.89 18.27
CA PRO A 24 1.54 -13.66 18.67
C PRO A 24 2.45 -14.88 18.40
N ASN A 25 1.90 -16.09 18.45
CA ASN A 25 2.64 -17.34 18.21
C ASN A 25 3.17 -17.48 16.78
N VAL A 26 2.54 -16.77 15.84
CA VAL A 26 2.78 -16.87 14.39
C VAL A 26 3.95 -15.97 13.92
N ILE A 27 4.43 -15.07 14.78
CA ILE A 27 5.52 -14.16 14.45
C ILE A 27 6.85 -14.88 14.68
N THR A 28 7.65 -14.98 13.61
CA THR A 28 9.00 -15.54 13.65
C THR A 28 10.04 -14.49 13.31
N GLU A 29 11.30 -14.79 13.61
CA GLU A 29 12.44 -13.92 13.34
C GLU A 29 13.30 -14.57 12.26
N ILE A 30 13.38 -13.94 11.09
CA ILE A 30 14.24 -14.39 9.98
C ILE A 30 15.41 -13.42 9.82
N LYS A 31 16.51 -13.92 9.28
CA LYS A 31 17.63 -13.06 8.88
C LYS A 31 17.40 -12.58 7.45
N ASP A 32 17.41 -11.27 7.28
CA ASP A 32 17.38 -10.62 5.97
C ASP A 32 18.72 -10.83 5.23
N GLU A 33 18.78 -10.48 3.94
CA GLU A 33 19.99 -10.56 3.09
C GLU A 33 21.17 -9.75 3.65
N GLU A 34 20.88 -8.74 4.47
CA GLU A 34 21.86 -7.91 5.19
C GLU A 34 22.27 -8.47 6.57
N GLY A 35 21.76 -9.64 6.96
CA GLY A 35 22.07 -10.30 8.24
C GLY A 35 21.30 -9.76 9.45
N ASN A 36 20.37 -8.82 9.24
CA ASN A 36 19.54 -8.24 10.29
C ASN A 36 18.37 -9.17 10.65
N ILE A 37 18.02 -9.23 11.94
CA ILE A 37 16.85 -9.99 12.40
C ILE A 37 15.59 -9.17 12.13
N VAL A 38 14.74 -9.66 11.22
CA VAL A 38 13.46 -9.05 10.88
C VAL A 38 12.31 -9.96 11.29
N ARG A 39 11.23 -9.36 11.78
CA ARG A 39 10.01 -10.09 12.14
C ARG A 39 9.26 -10.48 10.87
N ALA A 40 9.07 -11.77 10.68
CA ALA A 40 8.29 -12.36 9.61
C ALA A 40 7.08 -13.11 10.18
N ILE A 41 6.18 -13.49 9.30
CA ILE A 41 5.02 -14.33 9.61
C ILE A 41 5.36 -15.75 9.18
N ASP A 42 5.21 -16.70 10.10
CA ASP A 42 5.15 -18.11 9.74
C ASP A 42 3.79 -18.41 9.12
N PHE A 43 3.75 -18.54 7.80
CA PHE A 43 2.51 -18.79 7.09
C PHE A 43 1.92 -20.16 7.38
N GLU A 44 2.74 -21.16 7.74
CA GLU A 44 2.25 -22.50 8.09
C GLU A 44 1.52 -22.44 9.43
N LEU A 45 2.13 -21.79 10.43
CA LEU A 45 1.50 -21.63 11.74
C LEU A 45 0.29 -20.70 11.69
N LEU A 46 0.34 -19.63 10.87
CA LEU A 46 -0.83 -18.79 10.64
C LEU A 46 -1.99 -19.57 10.02
N GLN A 47 -1.67 -20.45 9.07
CA GLN A 47 -2.67 -21.27 8.41
C GLN A 47 -3.30 -22.26 9.40
N GLN A 48 -2.51 -22.84 10.30
CA GLN A 48 -3.03 -23.72 11.37
C GLN A 48 -3.95 -22.98 12.34
N GLU A 49 -3.57 -21.79 12.81
CA GLU A 49 -4.39 -20.99 13.74
C GLU A 49 -5.71 -20.50 13.10
N LEU A 50 -5.74 -20.32 11.78
CA LEU A 50 -6.91 -19.85 11.04
C LEU A 50 -7.77 -20.97 10.43
N SER A 51 -7.36 -22.24 10.54
CA SER A 51 -8.05 -23.35 9.90
C SER A 51 -8.54 -24.37 10.93
N ASP A 52 -9.86 -24.47 11.13
CA ASP A 52 -10.49 -25.55 11.93
C ASP A 52 -10.39 -26.94 11.26
N GLU A 53 -10.11 -26.99 9.95
CA GLU A 53 -9.86 -28.20 9.18
C GLU A 53 -8.52 -28.09 8.45
N ILE A 54 -7.77 -29.18 8.35
CA ILE A 54 -6.56 -29.24 7.51
C ILE A 54 -6.97 -28.91 6.08
N ILE A 55 -6.73 -27.68 5.63
CA ILE A 55 -7.00 -27.25 4.25
C ILE A 55 -5.87 -27.82 3.36
N GLU A 56 -5.83 -29.14 3.25
CA GLU A 56 -5.23 -29.80 2.11
C GLU A 56 -6.14 -29.54 0.90
N GLY A 57 -5.51 -29.08 -0.18
CA GLY A 57 -6.18 -28.95 -1.45
C GLY A 57 -6.24 -27.51 -1.90
N ASN A 58 -5.60 -27.30 -3.04
CA ASN A 58 -5.79 -26.19 -3.95
C ASN A 58 -7.27 -26.10 -4.36
N LYS A 59 -8.16 -25.69 -3.45
CA LYS A 59 -9.53 -25.30 -3.79
C LYS A 59 -9.39 -24.21 -4.84
N GLU A 60 -10.17 -24.32 -5.90
CA GLU A 60 -10.25 -23.38 -7.02
C GLU A 60 -10.54 -21.96 -6.51
N ARG A 61 -9.49 -21.27 -6.07
CA ARG A 61 -9.59 -19.89 -5.59
C ARG A 61 -9.73 -19.04 -6.83
N TYR A 62 -10.94 -18.52 -7.05
CA TYR A 62 -11.17 -17.50 -8.06
C TYR A 62 -10.30 -16.28 -7.72
N GLN A 63 -9.15 -16.18 -8.40
CA GLN A 63 -8.24 -15.07 -8.29
C GLN A 63 -7.94 -14.56 -9.68
N LEU A 64 -8.12 -13.25 -9.89
CA LEU A 64 -7.65 -12.59 -11.10
C LEU A 64 -6.11 -12.56 -11.06
N THR A 65 -5.45 -13.25 -11.98
CA THR A 65 -3.98 -13.24 -12.14
C THR A 65 -3.60 -12.64 -13.48
N TRP A 66 -2.64 -11.72 -13.47
CA TRP A 66 -2.09 -11.07 -14.65
C TRP A 66 -0.58 -10.86 -14.49
N PRO A 67 0.19 -10.77 -15.59
CA PRO A 67 1.61 -10.41 -15.54
C PRO A 67 1.84 -9.10 -14.79
N GLY A 68 2.81 -9.05 -13.89
CA GLY A 68 3.10 -7.85 -13.08
C GLY A 68 2.20 -7.63 -11.85
N LYS A 69 1.22 -8.50 -11.57
CA LYS A 69 0.37 -8.39 -10.36
C LYS A 69 1.18 -8.33 -9.06
N LYS A 70 2.17 -9.22 -8.91
CA LYS A 70 3.01 -9.29 -7.70
C LYS A 70 3.84 -8.01 -7.54
N GLU A 71 4.44 -7.53 -8.63
CA GLU A 71 5.22 -6.29 -8.65
C GLU A 71 4.36 -5.08 -8.31
N ALA A 72 3.14 -4.98 -8.84
CA ALA A 72 2.21 -3.90 -8.52
C ALA A 72 1.85 -3.87 -7.02
N ILE A 73 1.65 -5.03 -6.40
CA ILE A 73 1.38 -5.14 -4.94
C ILE A 73 2.60 -4.66 -4.14
N VAL A 74 3.80 -5.10 -4.50
CA VAL A 74 5.04 -4.67 -3.84
C VAL A 74 5.21 -3.16 -3.97
N THR A 75 5.09 -2.62 -5.18
CA THR A 75 5.22 -1.18 -5.45
C THR A 75 4.21 -0.36 -4.67
N ALA A 76 2.97 -0.83 -4.50
CA ALA A 76 1.97 -0.14 -3.68
C ALA A 76 2.35 -0.12 -2.18
N GLY A 77 2.98 -1.19 -1.67
CA GLY A 77 3.41 -1.32 -0.28
C GLY A 77 4.72 -0.60 0.05
N THR A 78 5.57 -0.31 -0.95
CA THR A 78 6.87 0.34 -0.74
C THR A 78 6.71 1.75 -0.16
N PRO A 79 7.43 2.09 0.93
CA PRO A 79 7.45 3.44 1.50
C PRO A 79 7.90 4.51 0.51
N ILE A 80 7.39 5.74 0.67
CA ILE A 80 7.84 6.93 -0.08
C ILE A 80 8.67 7.86 0.81
N ASP A 81 9.68 8.50 0.22
CA ASP A 81 10.63 9.43 0.83
C ASP A 81 10.52 10.87 0.26
N LYS A 82 9.48 11.14 -0.53
CA LYS A 82 9.17 12.45 -1.11
C LYS A 82 8.35 13.32 -0.15
N THR A 83 8.24 14.61 -0.47
CA THR A 83 7.43 15.57 0.28
C THR A 83 6.69 16.53 -0.66
N LEU A 84 5.57 17.09 -0.19
CA LEU A 84 4.82 18.10 -0.93
C LEU A 84 5.43 19.48 -0.67
N ARG A 85 5.66 20.25 -1.73
CA ARG A 85 6.13 21.64 -1.66
C ARG A 85 5.00 22.59 -2.05
N PRO A 86 4.64 23.57 -1.20
CA PRO A 86 3.63 24.55 -1.55
C PRO A 86 4.16 25.56 -2.58
N VAL A 87 3.32 25.92 -3.56
CA VAL A 87 3.62 26.89 -4.62
C VAL A 87 2.59 28.01 -4.55
N LYS A 88 2.88 29.04 -3.73
CA LYS A 88 1.92 30.13 -3.45
C LYS A 88 1.63 31.00 -4.67
N GLU A 89 2.63 31.17 -5.54
CA GLU A 89 2.56 32.01 -6.73
C GLU A 89 1.54 31.50 -7.76
N ASP A 90 1.41 30.19 -7.90
CA ASP A 90 0.45 29.55 -8.80
C ASP A 90 -0.89 29.21 -8.12
N SER A 91 -1.03 29.56 -6.84
CA SER A 91 -2.21 29.23 -6.06
C SER A 91 -3.28 30.32 -6.13
N LEU A 92 -4.50 29.93 -6.47
CA LEU A 92 -5.65 30.81 -6.41
C LEU A 92 -6.22 30.85 -4.98
N ASN A 93 -6.36 32.06 -4.40
CA ASN A 93 -6.95 32.27 -3.08
C ASN A 93 -6.27 31.46 -1.95
N TRP A 94 -4.94 31.47 -1.91
CA TRP A 94 -4.11 30.64 -1.00
C TRP A 94 -4.59 30.59 0.46
N GLU A 95 -5.00 31.72 1.05
CA GLU A 95 -5.40 31.79 2.46
C GLU A 95 -6.86 31.35 2.72
N THR A 96 -7.69 31.22 1.69
CA THR A 96 -9.15 30.99 1.85
C THR A 96 -9.68 29.77 1.12
N THR A 97 -8.94 29.22 0.15
CA THR A 97 -9.40 28.05 -0.60
C THR A 97 -9.28 26.78 0.25
N GLU A 98 -10.32 25.95 0.23
CA GLU A 98 -10.30 24.60 0.81
C GLU A 98 -9.96 23.53 -0.25
N ASN A 99 -9.67 23.96 -1.49
CA ASN A 99 -9.36 23.07 -2.61
C ASN A 99 -7.85 22.94 -2.78
N LEU A 100 -7.41 21.72 -3.09
CA LEU A 100 -6.01 21.39 -3.31
C LEU A 100 -5.81 20.85 -4.73
N TYR A 101 -4.81 21.40 -5.43
CA TYR A 101 -4.28 20.84 -6.66
C TYR A 101 -2.84 20.36 -6.39
N ILE A 102 -2.50 19.16 -6.83
CA ILE A 102 -1.18 18.56 -6.64
C ILE A 102 -0.68 18.07 -7.98
N GLU A 103 0.52 18.50 -8.36
CA GLU A 103 1.21 18.03 -9.55
C GLU A 103 2.24 16.95 -9.19
N GLY A 104 2.23 15.83 -9.91
CA GLY A 104 3.16 14.72 -9.72
C GLY A 104 2.60 13.38 -10.18
N ASP A 105 3.36 12.31 -9.95
CA ASP A 105 2.90 10.94 -10.15
C ASP A 105 1.78 10.60 -9.15
N ASN A 106 0.67 10.05 -9.64
CA ASN A 106 -0.52 9.83 -8.83
C ASN A 106 -0.31 8.81 -7.70
N LEU A 107 0.47 7.75 -7.92
CA LEU A 107 0.72 6.73 -6.92
C LEU A 107 1.54 7.32 -5.77
N GLU A 108 2.53 8.15 -6.10
CA GLU A 108 3.35 8.85 -5.12
C GLU A 108 2.55 9.85 -4.30
N VAL A 109 1.74 10.67 -4.98
CA VAL A 109 0.86 11.66 -4.32
C VAL A 109 -0.12 10.97 -3.38
N LEU A 110 -0.75 9.88 -3.80
CA LEU A 110 -1.68 9.12 -2.96
C LEU A 110 -0.99 8.53 -1.73
N LYS A 111 0.26 8.06 -1.85
CA LYS A 111 1.05 7.60 -0.69
C LYS A 111 1.33 8.71 0.31
N LEU A 112 1.60 9.94 -0.16
CA LEU A 112 1.80 11.10 0.72
C LEU A 112 0.51 11.54 1.42
N LEU A 113 -0.61 11.50 0.71
CA LEU A 113 -1.91 11.89 1.27
C LEU A 113 -2.52 10.82 2.21
N GLN A 114 -2.05 9.57 2.11
CA GLN A 114 -2.63 8.43 2.80
C GLN A 114 -2.82 8.67 4.30
N GLU A 115 -1.82 9.21 5.00
CA GLU A 115 -1.87 9.40 6.45
C GLU A 115 -2.82 10.55 6.86
N SER A 116 -2.73 11.68 6.17
CA SER A 116 -3.51 12.88 6.50
C SER A 116 -5.00 12.75 6.15
N TYR A 117 -5.31 11.98 5.10
CA TYR A 117 -6.66 11.87 4.51
C TYR A 117 -7.28 10.48 4.64
N LEU A 118 -6.70 9.57 5.43
CA LEU A 118 -7.25 8.23 5.65
C LEU A 118 -8.72 8.31 6.11
N ASN A 119 -9.60 7.63 5.38
CA ASN A 119 -11.05 7.58 5.66
C ASN A 119 -11.75 8.96 5.69
N LYS A 120 -11.16 10.01 5.10
CA LYS A 120 -11.78 11.36 5.01
C LYS A 120 -12.37 11.67 3.63
N ILE A 121 -12.11 10.85 2.62
CA ILE A 121 -12.56 11.08 1.24
C ILE A 121 -13.95 10.47 1.04
N LYS A 122 -14.94 11.31 0.67
CA LYS A 122 -16.33 10.89 0.47
C LYS A 122 -16.59 10.28 -0.91
N CYS A 123 -15.93 10.78 -1.95
CA CYS A 123 -16.11 10.36 -3.33
C CYS A 123 -14.78 10.48 -4.07
N ILE A 124 -14.51 9.52 -4.96
CA ILE A 124 -13.34 9.53 -5.84
C ILE A 124 -13.86 9.40 -7.27
N TYR A 125 -13.51 10.36 -8.13
CA TYR A 125 -13.77 10.32 -9.56
C TYR A 125 -12.44 10.23 -10.30
N ILE A 126 -12.28 9.22 -11.15
CA ILE A 126 -11.07 8.99 -11.95
C ILE A 126 -11.48 8.71 -13.38
N ASP A 127 -11.00 9.54 -14.31
CA ASP A 127 -11.06 9.26 -15.74
C ASP A 127 -9.73 8.62 -16.15
N ILE A 128 -9.74 7.30 -16.32
CA ILE A 128 -8.55 6.54 -16.72
C ILE A 128 -8.47 6.43 -18.24
N ILE A 129 -7.26 6.45 -18.78
CA ILE A 129 -7.05 6.17 -20.20
C ILE A 129 -7.37 4.69 -20.44
N LEU A 130 -8.49 4.43 -21.11
CA LEU A 130 -8.81 3.11 -21.62
C LEU A 130 -7.93 2.84 -22.84
N GLN A 131 -7.12 1.78 -22.78
CA GLN A 131 -6.51 1.23 -23.99
C GLN A 131 -7.64 0.68 -24.86
N ARG A 132 -7.96 1.37 -25.95
CA ARG A 132 -8.85 0.83 -27.00
C ARG A 132 -8.15 -0.37 -27.63
N LEU A 133 -8.50 -1.57 -27.20
CA LEU A 133 -7.98 -2.81 -27.78
C LEU A 133 -8.53 -3.07 -29.19
N ILE A 134 -9.50 -2.30 -29.68
CA ILE A 134 -10.02 -2.39 -31.05
C ILE A 134 -10.35 -0.97 -31.54
N GLN A 135 -9.60 -0.46 -32.52
CA GLN A 135 -10.07 0.64 -33.36
C GLN A 135 -11.10 0.06 -34.33
N PHE A 136 -12.40 0.28 -34.06
CA PHE A 136 -13.39 0.15 -35.11
C PHE A 136 -13.21 1.33 -36.06
N ASN A 137 -12.55 1.09 -37.18
CA ASN A 137 -12.64 1.97 -38.33
C ASN A 137 -14.04 1.79 -38.91
N TYR A 138 -14.89 2.80 -38.75
CA TYR A 138 -16.11 2.96 -39.55
C TYR A 138 -15.77 3.72 -40.83
#